data_AF-A0A0M9E7W2-F1
#
_entry.id   AF-A0A0M9E7W2-F1
#
_cell.length_a   1.000
_cell.length_b   1.000
_cell.length_c   1.000
_cell.angle_alpha   90.00
_cell.angle_beta   90.00
_cell.angle_gamma   90.00
#
_symmetry.space_group_name_H-M   'P 1'
#
loop_
_entity.id
_entity.type
_entity.pdbx_description
1 polymer ?
#
loop_
_entity_poly.entity_id
_entity_poly.type
_entity_poly.pdbx_seq_one_letter_code
_entity_poly.pdbx_strand_id
1 'polypeptide(L)'
;KPRAKCTQNSHYDILDLTTLPDDYLPRTNYVPDCDMEVYRKRSPKILAKTEKILVTNCYRLVSRTMIGPSSERTLISSIIPKYCAHIDLGFSLSFVKLKHLLCITPLFNSIVHDFFVKSTGKGHFRNEIAMQLPIIEYDFIPTMIRGLILNCLTSHYSELWQECWQQQFTSEKWSKVDNRLPNSFFSNLTPNWQRNCALRTDYARRHALVEIDVLAAMALNLTLEELKTIYRVQFPVMRQYEADTWYDQNGRIIFTCSKGLIGVGFSRPEWNNIKDMKSGTVERTIIDNTMPGGPMERTITYKAPFDRCDREKDYEVVWREFERRFKDRG
;
A
#
# COMPACT_ATOMS: atom_id res chain seq x y z
N LYS A 1 -13.17 -2.61 5.19
CA LYS A 1 -14.02 -1.88 6.17
C LYS A 1 -14.84 -2.89 6.96
N PRO A 2 -14.98 -2.78 8.30
CA PRO A 2 -15.88 -3.66 9.04
C PRO A 2 -17.35 -3.44 8.61
N ARG A 3 -18.10 -4.54 8.53
CA ARG A 3 -19.56 -4.52 8.29
C ARG A 3 -20.29 -3.91 9.50
N ALA A 4 -21.53 -3.47 9.31
CA ALA A 4 -22.34 -2.94 10.40
C ALA A 4 -22.49 -3.94 11.57
N LYS A 5 -22.65 -5.22 11.25
CA LYS A 5 -22.57 -6.34 12.20
C LYS A 5 -21.24 -7.05 12.04
N CYS A 6 -20.24 -6.69 12.84
CA CYS A 6 -18.87 -7.22 12.74
C CYS A 6 -18.54 -8.16 13.91
N THR A 7 -19.03 -9.40 13.87
CA THR A 7 -18.81 -10.41 14.92
C THR A 7 -17.75 -11.45 14.57
N GLN A 8 -17.30 -11.50 13.30
CA GLN A 8 -16.31 -12.46 12.81
C GLN A 8 -15.19 -11.74 12.05
N ASN A 9 -14.02 -12.36 11.97
CA ASN A 9 -12.88 -11.85 11.22
C ASN A 9 -13.16 -11.73 9.70
N SER A 10 -14.13 -12.47 9.18
CA SER A 10 -14.59 -12.42 7.78
C SER A 10 -15.57 -11.28 7.49
N HIS A 11 -16.01 -10.52 8.50
CA HIS A 11 -16.97 -9.42 8.34
C HIS A 11 -16.29 -8.10 7.92
N TYR A 12 -15.28 -8.19 7.06
CA TYR A 12 -14.56 -7.05 6.51
C TYR A 12 -14.69 -7.07 4.99
N ASP A 13 -15.14 -5.95 4.42
CA ASP A 13 -15.28 -5.80 2.97
C ASP A 13 -14.06 -5.10 2.38
N ILE A 14 -13.63 -5.54 1.19
CA ILE A 14 -12.55 -4.93 0.42
C ILE A 14 -13.04 -3.62 -0.20
N LEU A 15 -12.21 -2.59 -0.15
CA LEU A 15 -12.54 -1.27 -0.69
C LEU A 15 -12.19 -1.19 -2.17
N ASP A 16 -13.09 -0.63 -2.98
CA ASP A 16 -12.72 -0.17 -4.32
C ASP A 16 -12.19 1.26 -4.25
N LEU A 17 -10.90 1.41 -4.47
CA LEU A 17 -10.21 2.69 -4.39
C LEU A 17 -10.56 3.65 -5.54
N THR A 18 -11.06 3.14 -6.67
CA THR A 18 -11.43 3.96 -7.83
C THR A 18 -12.73 4.73 -7.61
N THR A 19 -13.63 4.19 -6.79
CA THR A 19 -14.93 4.79 -6.45
C THR A 19 -14.96 5.39 -5.04
N LEU A 20 -13.93 5.15 -4.23
CA LEU A 20 -13.86 5.63 -2.85
C LEU A 20 -14.00 7.17 -2.78
N PRO A 21 -14.86 7.74 -1.91
CA PRO A 21 -14.95 9.19 -1.71
C PRO A 21 -13.64 9.82 -1.25
N ASP A 22 -13.45 11.10 -1.54
CA ASP A 22 -12.24 11.83 -1.16
C ASP A 22 -12.11 12.03 0.35
N ASP A 23 -13.21 12.14 1.09
CA ASP A 23 -13.25 12.33 2.54
C ASP A 23 -13.45 11.02 3.33
N TYR A 24 -13.32 9.88 2.67
CA TYR A 24 -13.68 8.58 3.23
C TYR A 24 -12.98 8.24 4.55
N LEU A 25 -13.77 7.81 5.54
CA LEU A 25 -13.30 7.18 6.77
C LEU A 25 -13.97 5.80 6.96
N PRO A 26 -13.21 4.74 7.31
CA PRO A 26 -13.80 3.44 7.56
C PRO A 26 -14.59 3.42 8.88
N ARG A 27 -15.62 2.57 8.96
CA ARG A 27 -16.25 2.20 10.23
C ARG A 27 -15.19 1.64 11.20
N THR A 28 -15.41 1.83 12.49
CA THR A 28 -14.61 1.25 13.57
C THR A 28 -15.48 0.35 14.44
N ASN A 29 -14.88 -0.71 14.98
CA ASN A 29 -15.51 -1.54 16.02
C ASN A 29 -15.21 -1.02 17.44
N TYR A 30 -14.37 0.00 17.54
CA TYR A 30 -13.83 0.49 18.80
C TYR A 30 -14.14 1.97 18.97
N VAL A 31 -14.61 2.32 20.17
CA VAL A 31 -14.80 3.69 20.66
C VAL A 31 -14.16 3.81 22.04
N PRO A 32 -13.70 5.00 22.46
CA PRO A 32 -13.24 5.21 23.83
C PRO A 32 -14.33 4.86 24.85
N ASP A 33 -13.98 4.10 25.89
CA ASP A 33 -14.85 3.74 27.01
C ASP A 33 -14.59 4.63 28.23
N CYS A 34 -14.41 5.93 27.99
CA CYS A 34 -14.24 6.97 29.02
C CYS A 34 -14.45 8.36 28.41
N ASP A 35 -14.59 9.37 29.27
CA ASP A 35 -14.67 10.77 28.83
C ASP A 35 -13.47 11.18 27.99
N MET A 36 -13.70 12.01 26.97
CA MET A 36 -12.65 12.43 26.03
C MET A 36 -11.49 13.17 26.70
N GLU A 37 -11.74 13.89 27.80
CA GLU A 37 -10.68 14.55 28.58
C GLU A 37 -9.79 13.53 29.31
N VAL A 38 -10.40 12.48 29.88
CA VAL A 38 -9.67 11.37 30.49
C VAL A 38 -8.90 10.60 29.43
N TYR A 39 -9.52 10.33 28.27
CA TYR A 39 -8.89 9.67 27.15
C TYR A 39 -7.67 10.44 26.64
N ARG A 40 -7.79 11.76 26.43
CA ARG A 40 -6.68 12.65 26.03
C ARG A 40 -5.56 12.66 27.07
N LYS A 41 -5.89 12.70 28.36
CA LYS A 41 -4.90 12.67 29.45
C LYS A 41 -4.11 11.37 29.47
N ARG A 42 -4.76 10.23 29.18
CA ARG A 42 -4.16 8.90 29.13
C ARG A 42 -3.43 8.59 27.82
N SER A 43 -3.72 9.34 26.76
CA SER A 43 -3.11 9.13 25.44
C SER A 43 -1.62 9.45 25.46
N PRO A 44 -0.76 8.62 24.83
CA PRO A 44 0.67 8.87 24.76
C PRO A 44 1.00 10.23 24.13
N LYS A 45 2.14 10.80 24.52
CA LYS A 45 2.66 12.06 23.97
C LYS A 45 4.07 11.84 23.43
N ILE A 46 4.37 12.40 22.27
CA ILE A 46 5.74 12.54 21.80
C ILE A 46 6.36 13.82 22.36
N LEU A 47 7.67 13.78 22.63
CA LEU A 47 8.43 14.97 22.94
C LEU A 47 8.98 15.55 21.63
N ALA A 48 8.42 16.66 21.17
CA ALA A 48 8.91 17.41 20.02
C ALA A 48 9.62 18.67 20.54
N LYS A 49 10.96 18.64 20.55
CA LYS A 49 11.81 19.67 21.16
C LYS A 49 11.47 19.84 22.66
N THR A 50 10.67 20.84 23.01
CA THR A 50 10.25 21.19 24.36
C THR A 50 8.75 20.98 24.62
N GLU A 51 7.97 20.66 23.59
CA GLU A 51 6.53 20.50 23.69
C GLU A 51 6.11 19.02 23.67
N LYS A 52 5.10 18.69 24.48
CA LYS A 52 4.50 17.35 24.51
C LYS A 52 3.28 17.33 23.60
N ILE A 53 3.41 16.73 22.43
CA ILE A 53 2.35 16.62 21.43
C ILE A 53 1.66 15.26 21.58
N LEU A 54 0.34 15.22 21.59
CA LEU A 54 -0.42 13.96 21.58
C LEU A 54 -0.08 13.15 20.33
N VAL A 55 0.18 11.85 20.47
CA VAL A 55 0.47 10.98 19.31
C VAL A 55 -0.65 11.01 18.27
N THR A 56 -1.90 11.20 18.70
CA THR A 56 -3.07 11.32 17.82
C THR A 56 -3.02 12.59 16.98
N ASN A 57 -2.27 13.62 17.34
CA ASN A 57 -2.12 14.84 16.52
C ASN A 57 -1.00 14.69 15.47
N CYS A 58 -0.41 13.50 15.34
CA CYS A 58 0.68 13.22 14.41
C CYS A 58 0.26 12.17 13.37
N TYR A 59 0.78 12.32 12.16
CA TYR A 59 0.87 11.21 11.21
C TYR A 59 1.83 10.16 11.76
N ARG A 60 1.45 8.89 11.68
CA ARG A 60 2.26 7.78 12.23
C ARG A 60 2.32 6.64 11.23
N LEU A 61 3.44 5.92 11.23
CA LEU A 61 3.54 4.66 10.51
C LEU A 61 2.99 3.57 11.41
N VAL A 62 1.87 2.97 11.04
CA VAL A 62 1.24 1.88 11.80
C VAL A 62 1.43 0.56 11.08
N SER A 63 1.74 -0.49 11.84
CA SER A 63 1.83 -1.87 11.39
C SER A 63 0.97 -2.77 12.26
N ARG A 64 0.46 -3.87 11.70
CA ARG A 64 -0.16 -4.93 12.52
C ARG A 64 0.90 -5.58 13.41
N THR A 65 0.55 -5.92 14.64
CA THR A 65 1.49 -6.57 15.56
C THR A 65 1.59 -8.06 15.30
N MET A 66 0.47 -8.78 15.23
CA MET A 66 0.45 -10.22 14.98
C MET A 66 0.90 -10.50 13.56
N ILE A 67 1.97 -11.28 13.44
CA ILE A 67 2.57 -11.72 12.18
C ILE A 67 2.79 -13.23 12.21
N GLY A 68 2.91 -13.85 11.04
CA GLY A 68 3.18 -15.28 10.95
C GLY A 68 4.12 -15.56 9.79
N PRO A 69 5.19 -16.35 9.98
CA PRO A 69 6.17 -16.62 8.92
C PRO A 69 5.57 -17.39 7.73
N SER A 70 4.43 -18.06 7.91
CA SER A 70 3.67 -18.70 6.83
C SER A 70 2.69 -17.75 6.10
N SER A 71 2.55 -16.50 6.57
CA SER A 71 1.66 -15.51 5.93
C SER A 71 2.19 -15.09 4.57
N GLU A 72 1.29 -14.58 3.72
CA GLU A 72 1.62 -13.92 2.46
C GLU A 72 2.66 -12.81 2.67
N ARG A 73 2.40 -11.92 3.63
CA ARG A 73 3.25 -10.82 4.06
C ARG A 73 3.30 -10.78 5.59
N THR A 74 4.44 -10.44 6.18
CA THR A 74 4.56 -10.25 7.64
C THR A 74 4.42 -8.77 7.99
N LEU A 75 5.32 -7.94 7.47
CA LEU A 75 5.32 -6.50 7.66
C LEU A 75 4.30 -5.83 6.71
N ILE A 76 3.16 -5.44 7.28
CA ILE A 76 2.10 -4.72 6.58
C ILE A 76 1.91 -3.40 7.30
N SER A 77 2.21 -2.31 6.59
CA SER A 77 2.30 -0.97 7.18
C SER A 77 1.54 0.06 6.35
N SER A 78 1.12 1.13 7.00
CA SER A 78 0.48 2.28 6.36
C SER A 78 0.66 3.53 7.20
N ILE A 79 0.55 4.71 6.59
CA ILE A 79 0.48 5.95 7.34
C ILE A 79 -0.95 6.12 7.86
N ILE A 80 -1.14 6.20 9.16
CA ILE A 80 -2.43 6.55 9.77
C ILE A 80 -2.54 8.08 9.88
N PRO A 81 -3.69 8.70 9.53
CA PRO A 81 -3.83 10.14 9.57
C PRO A 81 -3.91 10.66 11.00
N LYS A 82 -3.79 11.99 11.14
CA LYS A 82 -4.06 12.69 12.41
C LYS A 82 -5.48 12.36 12.90
N TYR A 83 -5.66 12.49 14.21
CA TYR A 83 -6.88 12.26 14.99
C TYR A 83 -7.36 10.82 15.08
N CYS A 84 -6.73 9.87 14.39
CA CYS A 84 -7.00 8.45 14.58
C CYS A 84 -6.29 7.90 15.83
N ALA A 85 -6.86 6.87 16.43
CA ALA A 85 -6.20 6.04 17.43
C ALA A 85 -6.29 4.57 17.00
N HIS A 86 -5.50 3.70 17.63
CA HIS A 86 -5.57 2.26 17.41
C HIS A 86 -5.48 1.52 18.74
N ILE A 87 -6.04 0.31 18.77
CA ILE A 87 -5.88 -0.64 19.89
C ILE A 87 -4.47 -1.24 19.90
N ASP A 88 -4.12 -1.97 20.96
CA ASP A 88 -2.79 -2.56 21.15
C ASP A 88 -2.33 -3.48 20.00
N LEU A 89 -3.26 -4.13 19.29
CA LEU A 89 -2.92 -4.97 18.15
C LEU A 89 -2.37 -4.20 16.93
N GLY A 90 -2.44 -2.86 16.94
CA GLY A 90 -1.64 -1.98 16.10
C GLY A 90 -0.41 -1.47 16.84
N PHE A 91 0.73 -1.44 16.16
CA PHE A 91 1.96 -0.82 16.65
C PHE A 91 2.33 0.34 15.73
N SER A 92 2.53 1.53 16.30
CA SER A 92 2.82 2.72 15.51
C SER A 92 4.11 3.41 15.91
N LEU A 93 4.84 3.89 14.91
CA LEU A 93 6.00 4.74 15.05
C LEU A 93 5.60 6.19 14.77
N SER A 94 6.02 7.10 15.65
CA SER A 94 5.83 8.55 15.50
C SER A 94 7.15 9.22 15.18
N PHE A 95 7.11 10.27 14.36
CA PHE A 95 8.32 10.94 13.85
C PHE A 95 8.29 12.42 14.16
N VAL A 96 9.43 12.98 14.60
CA VAL A 96 9.58 14.43 14.81
C VAL A 96 9.58 15.18 13.47
N LYS A 97 10.15 14.58 12.42
CA LYS A 97 10.18 15.13 11.06
C LYS A 97 9.38 14.22 10.12
N LEU A 98 8.39 14.77 9.40
CA LEU A 98 7.60 14.00 8.42
C LEU A 98 8.44 13.41 7.30
N LYS A 99 9.58 14.04 6.99
CA LYS A 99 10.58 13.49 6.08
C LYS A 99 11.02 12.07 6.45
N HIS A 100 11.25 11.78 7.73
CA HIS A 100 11.66 10.44 8.17
C HIS A 100 10.53 9.42 8.05
N LEU A 101 9.30 9.84 8.38
CA LEU A 101 8.09 9.04 8.11
C LEU A 101 8.04 8.66 6.63
N LEU A 102 8.31 9.61 5.75
CA LEU A 102 8.25 9.40 4.31
C LEU A 102 9.37 8.52 3.76
N CYS A 103 10.59 8.63 4.28
CA CYS A 103 11.69 7.73 3.87
C CYS A 103 11.43 6.28 4.32
N ILE A 104 10.88 6.08 5.52
CA ILE A 104 10.72 4.74 6.12
C ILE A 104 9.48 4.01 5.61
N THR A 105 8.37 4.72 5.37
CA THR A 105 7.10 4.12 4.93
C THR A 105 7.24 3.16 3.73
N PRO A 106 7.84 3.56 2.59
CA PRO A 106 7.98 2.66 1.45
C PRO A 106 8.92 1.48 1.75
N LEU A 107 9.97 1.67 2.55
CA LEU A 107 10.84 0.58 2.98
C LEU A 107 10.04 -0.49 3.73
N PHE A 108 9.18 -0.08 4.67
CA PHE A 108 8.29 -0.99 5.40
C PHE A 108 7.25 -1.70 4.52
N ASN A 109 7.00 -1.20 3.32
CA ASN A 109 6.12 -1.85 2.34
C ASN A 109 6.87 -2.83 1.42
N SER A 110 8.20 -2.72 1.36
CA SER A 110 9.04 -3.59 0.52
C SER A 110 9.08 -5.02 1.03
N ILE A 111 9.28 -5.97 0.12
CA ILE A 111 9.53 -7.37 0.49
C ILE A 111 10.91 -7.55 1.15
N VAL A 112 11.82 -6.58 1.00
CA VAL A 112 13.16 -6.63 1.59
C VAL A 112 13.08 -6.44 3.11
N HIS A 113 12.38 -5.40 3.58
CA HIS A 113 12.11 -5.23 5.01
C HIS A 113 11.14 -6.28 5.55
N ASP A 114 10.15 -6.72 4.75
CA ASP A 114 9.30 -7.83 5.16
C ASP A 114 10.11 -9.12 5.34
N PHE A 115 11.07 -9.39 4.45
CA PHE A 115 11.97 -10.54 4.59
C PHE A 115 12.79 -10.46 5.87
N PHE A 116 13.34 -9.29 6.22
CA PHE A 116 14.03 -9.10 7.48
C PHE A 116 13.12 -9.47 8.67
N VAL A 117 11.88 -8.98 8.70
CA VAL A 117 10.93 -9.32 9.76
C VAL A 117 10.61 -10.82 9.76
N LYS A 118 10.38 -11.39 8.58
CA LYS A 118 10.00 -12.79 8.38
C LYS A 118 11.10 -13.76 8.83
N SER A 119 12.37 -13.43 8.59
CA SER A 119 13.52 -14.26 8.97
C SER A 119 13.78 -14.30 10.47
N THR A 120 13.26 -13.33 11.25
CA THR A 120 13.34 -13.38 12.72
C THR A 120 12.54 -14.52 13.34
N GLY A 121 11.55 -15.07 12.62
CA GLY A 121 10.65 -16.11 13.14
C GLY A 121 9.71 -15.66 14.25
N LYS A 122 9.67 -14.36 14.58
CA LYS A 122 8.86 -13.80 15.67
C LYS A 122 7.37 -13.78 15.31
N GLY A 123 6.51 -13.99 16.30
CA GLY A 123 5.05 -13.89 16.15
C GLY A 123 4.49 -12.46 16.25
N HIS A 124 5.31 -11.51 16.69
CA HIS A 124 4.89 -10.12 16.88
C HIS A 124 5.89 -9.10 16.36
N PHE A 125 5.43 -8.17 15.52
CA PHE A 125 6.15 -6.97 15.15
C PHE A 125 5.92 -5.87 16.21
N ARG A 126 6.97 -5.57 16.98
CA ARG A 126 7.00 -4.58 18.07
C ARG A 126 8.35 -3.87 18.07
N ASN A 127 8.57 -3.04 19.10
CA ASN A 127 9.78 -2.23 19.26
C ASN A 127 11.09 -3.01 19.06
N GLU A 128 11.19 -4.24 19.59
CA GLU A 128 12.39 -5.10 19.45
C GLU A 128 12.80 -5.26 17.98
N ILE A 129 11.86 -5.60 17.09
CA ILE A 129 12.14 -5.81 15.66
C ILE A 129 12.23 -4.47 14.93
N ALA A 130 11.35 -3.52 15.27
CA ALA A 130 11.32 -2.22 14.62
C ALA A 130 12.65 -1.45 14.78
N MET A 131 13.30 -1.57 15.94
CA MET A 131 14.62 -0.96 16.20
C MET A 131 15.77 -1.60 15.43
N GLN A 132 15.59 -2.80 14.87
CA GLN A 132 16.62 -3.52 14.12
C GLN A 132 16.51 -3.30 12.61
N LEU A 133 15.40 -2.73 12.13
CA LEU A 133 15.22 -2.52 10.70
C LEU A 133 16.17 -1.43 10.20
N PRO A 134 16.90 -1.67 9.10
CA PRO A 134 17.81 -0.68 8.55
C PRO A 134 17.01 0.53 8.05
N ILE A 135 17.52 1.73 8.38
CA ILE A 135 16.99 3.01 7.92
C ILE A 135 17.93 3.55 6.86
N ILE A 136 17.37 3.99 5.74
CA ILE A 136 18.11 4.62 4.66
C ILE A 136 17.85 6.12 4.76
N GLU A 137 18.84 6.88 5.23
CA GLU A 137 18.73 8.33 5.47
C GLU A 137 19.14 9.17 4.25
N TYR A 138 18.62 8.83 3.06
CA TYR A 138 18.86 9.62 1.85
C TYR A 138 17.56 10.10 1.22
N ASP A 139 17.61 11.28 0.61
CA ASP A 139 16.49 11.93 -0.09
C ASP A 139 16.22 11.26 -1.42
N PHE A 140 15.69 10.05 -1.33
CA PHE A 140 15.48 9.24 -2.49
C PHE A 140 14.08 9.46 -3.07
N ILE A 141 13.99 10.56 -3.85
CA ILE A 141 12.78 11.06 -4.51
C ILE A 141 11.91 9.95 -5.10
N PRO A 142 12.45 8.98 -5.87
CA PRO A 142 11.64 7.91 -6.46
C PRO A 142 10.89 7.08 -5.40
N THR A 143 11.56 6.72 -4.32
CA THR A 143 10.98 5.91 -3.22
C THR A 143 9.97 6.72 -2.42
N MET A 144 10.30 7.97 -2.09
CA MET A 144 9.42 8.85 -1.32
C MET A 144 8.09 9.08 -2.05
N ILE A 145 8.10 9.46 -3.33
CA ILE A 145 6.85 9.74 -4.03
C ILE A 145 5.95 8.50 -4.12
N ARG A 146 6.54 7.32 -4.35
CA ARG A 146 5.80 6.04 -4.38
C ARG A 146 5.15 5.73 -3.04
N GLY A 147 5.83 6.05 -1.93
CA GLY A 147 5.26 6.00 -0.59
C GLY A 147 4.05 6.91 -0.41
N LEU A 148 4.13 8.18 -0.84
CA LEU A 148 3.02 9.14 -0.74
C LEU A 148 1.81 8.72 -1.57
N ILE A 149 2.00 8.47 -2.87
CA ILE A 149 0.90 8.20 -3.81
C ILE A 149 0.17 6.88 -3.51
N LEU A 150 0.84 5.93 -2.83
CA LEU A 150 0.20 4.69 -2.36
C LEU A 150 -0.64 4.89 -1.09
N ASN A 151 -0.28 5.85 -0.22
CA ASN A 151 -0.92 6.11 1.07
C ASN A 151 -2.02 7.19 1.02
N CYS A 152 -1.76 8.32 0.35
CA CYS A 152 -2.57 9.54 0.44
C CYS A 152 -3.86 9.47 -0.39
N LEU A 153 -4.74 8.53 -0.07
CA LEU A 153 -5.98 8.25 -0.84
C LEU A 153 -7.14 9.20 -0.54
N THR A 154 -7.08 9.95 0.56
CA THR A 154 -8.18 10.79 1.05
C THR A 154 -7.69 12.17 1.48
N SER A 155 -8.61 13.13 1.60
CA SER A 155 -8.37 14.51 2.03
C SER A 155 -7.76 14.60 3.43
N HIS A 156 -7.88 13.55 4.25
CA HIS A 156 -7.23 13.42 5.56
C HIS A 156 -5.69 13.39 5.49
N TYR A 157 -5.13 13.19 4.29
CA TYR A 157 -3.69 13.25 4.02
C TYR A 157 -3.23 14.53 3.33
N SER A 158 -4.12 15.51 3.14
CA SER A 158 -3.81 16.77 2.44
C SER A 158 -2.65 17.54 3.08
N GLU A 159 -2.63 17.64 4.41
CA GLU A 159 -1.57 18.31 5.16
C GLU A 159 -0.24 17.55 5.01
N LEU A 160 -0.23 16.22 5.20
CA LEU A 160 0.96 15.38 4.95
C LEU A 160 1.50 15.58 3.54
N TRP A 161 0.62 15.58 2.54
CA TRP A 161 0.98 15.74 1.14
C TRP A 161 1.65 17.09 0.89
N GLN A 162 1.03 18.18 1.36
CA GLN A 162 1.57 19.54 1.21
C GLN A 162 2.90 19.71 1.94
N GLU A 163 3.02 19.24 3.18
CA GLU A 163 4.24 19.34 3.97
C GLU A 163 5.40 18.52 3.38
N CYS A 164 5.10 17.39 2.72
CA CYS A 164 6.09 16.53 2.08
C CYS A 164 6.33 16.84 0.61
N TRP A 165 5.64 17.84 0.04
CA TRP A 165 5.72 18.15 -1.38
C TRP A 165 7.15 18.53 -1.79
N GLN A 166 7.59 17.99 -2.93
CA GLN A 166 8.85 18.34 -3.57
C GLN A 166 8.61 18.49 -5.07
N GLN A 167 9.08 19.59 -5.65
CA GLN A 167 8.87 19.89 -7.07
C GLN A 167 9.42 18.78 -7.99
N GLN A 168 10.47 18.08 -7.54
CA GLN A 168 11.09 16.97 -8.26
C GLN A 168 10.14 15.77 -8.47
N PHE A 169 9.04 15.66 -7.72
CA PHE A 169 8.04 14.61 -7.92
C PHE A 169 7.41 14.65 -9.31
N THR A 170 7.29 15.83 -9.93
CA THR A 170 6.71 15.96 -11.27
C THR A 170 7.65 15.47 -12.38
N SER A 171 8.93 15.29 -12.06
CA SER A 171 9.96 14.80 -13.00
C SER A 171 10.11 13.28 -12.96
N GLU A 172 9.45 12.60 -12.01
CA GLU A 172 9.46 11.15 -11.92
C GLU A 172 8.70 10.50 -13.08
N LYS A 173 9.07 9.26 -13.37
CA LYS A 173 8.47 8.43 -14.42
C LYS A 173 8.42 6.99 -13.97
N TRP A 174 7.46 6.24 -14.50
CA TRP A 174 7.42 4.79 -14.37
C TRP A 174 8.69 4.17 -14.96
N SER A 175 9.10 3.02 -14.44
CA SER A 175 10.27 2.28 -14.90
C SER A 175 10.04 1.53 -16.22
N LYS A 176 8.77 1.39 -16.63
CA LYS A 176 8.36 0.73 -17.87
C LYS A 176 7.27 1.50 -18.59
N VAL A 177 7.13 1.22 -19.88
CA VAL A 177 6.01 1.70 -20.70
C VAL A 177 4.87 0.70 -20.61
N ASP A 178 3.72 1.14 -20.10
CA ASP A 178 2.48 0.37 -20.05
C ASP A 178 1.30 1.35 -20.10
N ASN A 179 0.26 1.04 -20.87
CA ASN A 179 -0.92 1.91 -21.00
C ASN A 179 -1.66 2.12 -19.67
N ARG A 180 -1.52 1.20 -18.72
CA ARG A 180 -2.07 1.30 -17.36
C ARG A 180 -1.22 2.17 -16.43
N LEU A 181 -0.03 2.58 -16.88
CA LEU A 181 0.95 3.38 -16.14
C LEU A 181 1.33 4.63 -16.95
N PRO A 182 0.39 5.56 -17.21
CA PRO A 182 0.72 6.75 -17.97
C PRO A 182 1.71 7.64 -17.20
N ASN A 183 2.81 8.03 -17.85
CA ASN A 183 3.79 8.94 -17.24
C ASN A 183 3.22 10.33 -16.95
N SER A 184 2.10 10.70 -17.61
CA SER A 184 1.37 11.93 -17.28
C SER A 184 0.88 11.95 -15.82
N PHE A 185 0.78 10.80 -15.15
CA PHE A 185 0.45 10.74 -13.73
C PHE A 185 1.40 11.60 -12.89
N PHE A 186 2.72 11.43 -13.05
CA PHE A 186 3.71 12.17 -12.26
C PHE A 186 3.76 13.65 -12.65
N SER A 187 3.76 13.96 -13.95
CA SER A 187 3.81 15.36 -14.42
C SER A 187 2.57 16.17 -14.02
N ASN A 188 1.44 15.50 -13.76
CA ASN A 188 0.19 16.14 -13.35
C ASN A 188 0.03 16.24 -11.83
N LEU A 189 1.01 15.79 -11.03
CA LEU A 189 0.98 15.96 -9.57
C LEU A 189 1.05 17.45 -9.19
N THR A 190 0.34 17.82 -8.14
CA THR A 190 0.25 19.21 -7.66
C THR A 190 0.69 19.35 -6.20
N PRO A 191 1.17 20.53 -5.76
CA PRO A 191 1.50 20.78 -4.35
C PRO A 191 0.32 20.60 -3.40
N ASN A 192 -0.89 20.94 -3.86
CA ASN A 192 -2.12 20.70 -3.12
C ASN A 192 -2.65 19.30 -3.43
N TRP A 193 -3.11 18.58 -2.41
CA TRP A 193 -3.68 17.25 -2.62
C TRP A 193 -4.96 17.34 -3.46
N GLN A 194 -5.06 16.44 -4.44
CA GLN A 194 -6.24 16.23 -5.27
C GLN A 194 -6.43 14.72 -5.47
N ARG A 195 -7.63 14.30 -5.91
CA ARG A 195 -7.98 12.89 -6.09
C ARG A 195 -6.99 12.11 -6.97
N ASN A 196 -6.46 12.77 -8.00
CA ASN A 196 -5.51 12.25 -8.98
C ASN A 196 -4.05 12.20 -8.48
N CYS A 197 -3.76 12.72 -7.28
CA CYS A 197 -2.43 12.58 -6.66
C CYS A 197 -2.16 11.15 -6.15
N ALA A 198 -3.18 10.29 -6.06
CA ALA A 198 -3.06 8.95 -5.48
C ALA A 198 -3.28 7.82 -6.50
N LEU A 199 -2.56 6.71 -6.33
CA LEU A 199 -2.74 5.52 -7.15
C LEU A 199 -3.96 4.71 -6.69
N ARG A 200 -4.94 4.53 -7.57
CA ARG A 200 -6.22 3.88 -7.26
C ARG A 200 -6.44 2.54 -7.95
N THR A 201 -5.89 2.34 -9.15
CA THR A 201 -6.02 1.07 -9.89
C THR A 201 -5.12 -0.01 -9.30
N ASP A 202 -5.58 -1.25 -9.29
CA ASP A 202 -4.86 -2.39 -8.71
C ASP A 202 -3.48 -2.56 -9.35
N TYR A 203 -3.39 -2.47 -10.68
CA TYR A 203 -2.14 -2.64 -11.43
C TYR A 203 -1.11 -1.56 -11.10
N ALA A 204 -1.51 -0.29 -11.10
CA ALA A 204 -0.57 0.81 -10.78
C ALA A 204 -0.04 0.71 -9.34
N ARG A 205 -0.90 0.32 -8.40
CA ARG A 205 -0.48 0.10 -7.00
C ARG A 205 0.48 -1.09 -6.90
N ARG A 206 0.20 -2.20 -7.59
CA ARG A 206 1.11 -3.35 -7.68
C ARG A 206 2.46 -2.93 -8.24
N HIS A 207 2.49 -2.23 -9.37
CA HIS A 207 3.74 -1.83 -10.02
C HIS A 207 4.55 -0.86 -9.16
N ALA A 208 3.90 0.06 -8.45
CA ALA A 208 4.60 0.93 -7.48
C ALA A 208 5.25 0.13 -6.33
N LEU A 209 4.62 -0.95 -5.85
CA LEU A 209 5.22 -1.85 -4.86
C LEU A 209 6.41 -2.63 -5.44
N VAL A 210 6.32 -3.09 -6.68
CA VAL A 210 7.46 -3.71 -7.39
C VAL A 210 8.63 -2.74 -7.50
N GLU A 211 8.37 -1.47 -7.86
CA GLU A 211 9.40 -0.44 -7.91
C GLU A 211 10.00 -0.17 -6.52
N ILE A 212 9.17 -0.11 -5.48
CA ILE A 212 9.65 0.02 -4.10
C ILE A 212 10.58 -1.13 -3.70
N ASP A 213 10.27 -2.37 -4.07
CA ASP A 213 11.11 -3.54 -3.73
C ASP A 213 12.52 -3.41 -4.35
N VAL A 214 12.59 -3.04 -5.63
CA VAL A 214 13.87 -2.83 -6.33
C VAL A 214 14.64 -1.67 -5.73
N LEU A 215 13.96 -0.55 -5.48
CA LEU A 215 14.60 0.63 -4.90
C LEU A 215 15.11 0.37 -3.48
N ALA A 216 14.38 -0.39 -2.67
CA ALA A 216 14.81 -0.80 -1.33
C ALA A 216 16.00 -1.76 -1.41
N ALA A 217 15.99 -2.73 -2.33
CA ALA A 217 17.09 -3.67 -2.53
C ALA A 217 18.38 -2.95 -2.96
N MET A 218 18.30 -2.06 -3.96
CA MET A 218 19.44 -1.25 -4.41
C MET A 218 19.99 -0.36 -3.28
N ALA A 219 19.11 0.28 -2.51
CA ALA A 219 19.52 1.14 -1.42
C ALA A 219 20.17 0.38 -0.25
N LEU A 220 19.88 -0.91 -0.10
CA LEU A 220 20.52 -1.82 0.85
C LEU A 220 21.70 -2.61 0.23
N ASN A 221 22.11 -2.24 -0.98
CA ASN A 221 23.22 -2.86 -1.71
C ASN A 221 23.05 -4.37 -1.95
N LEU A 222 21.80 -4.83 -2.11
CA LEU A 222 21.49 -6.16 -2.60
C LEU A 222 21.66 -6.21 -4.13
N THR A 223 21.88 -7.40 -4.66
CA THR A 223 21.83 -7.70 -6.08
C THR A 223 20.40 -8.04 -6.53
N LEU A 224 20.14 -7.93 -7.84
CA LEU A 224 18.86 -8.35 -8.43
C LEU A 224 18.56 -9.83 -8.16
N GLU A 225 19.57 -10.70 -8.22
CA GLU A 225 19.41 -12.14 -7.98
C GLU A 225 19.13 -12.46 -6.50
N GLU A 226 19.67 -11.67 -5.55
CA GLU A 226 19.30 -11.77 -4.14
C GLU A 226 17.84 -11.35 -3.93
N LEU A 227 17.38 -10.24 -4.53
CA LEU A 227 15.98 -9.80 -4.46
C LEU A 227 15.03 -10.89 -5.02
N LYS A 228 15.35 -11.45 -6.20
CA LYS A 228 14.58 -12.55 -6.80
C LYS A 228 14.59 -13.79 -5.90
N THR A 229 15.73 -14.11 -5.29
CA THR A 229 15.84 -15.22 -4.35
C THR A 229 15.00 -15.02 -3.10
N ILE A 230 15.00 -13.81 -2.51
CA ILE A 230 14.12 -13.44 -1.40
C ILE A 230 12.67 -13.69 -1.78
N TYR A 231 12.21 -13.16 -2.92
CA TYR A 231 10.86 -13.36 -3.41
C TYR A 231 10.51 -14.85 -3.58
N ARG A 232 11.38 -15.60 -4.27
CA ARG A 232 11.19 -17.02 -4.60
C ARG A 232 11.05 -17.91 -3.37
N VAL A 233 11.93 -17.71 -2.39
CA VAL A 233 12.09 -18.60 -1.23
C VAL A 233 11.17 -18.18 -0.08
N GLN A 234 11.08 -16.89 0.20
CA GLN A 234 10.46 -16.39 1.43
C GLN A 234 9.00 -15.99 1.24
N PHE A 235 8.54 -15.81 0.01
CA PHE A 235 7.17 -15.38 -0.30
C PHE A 235 6.40 -16.37 -1.20
N PRO A 236 6.39 -17.69 -0.90
CA PRO A 236 5.73 -18.69 -1.76
C PRO A 236 4.21 -18.47 -1.88
N VAL A 237 3.53 -18.00 -0.82
CA VAL A 237 2.09 -17.70 -0.84
C VAL A 237 1.80 -16.51 -1.76
N MET A 238 2.59 -15.44 -1.65
CA MET A 238 2.47 -14.27 -2.53
C MET A 238 2.69 -14.68 -3.99
N ARG A 239 3.72 -15.51 -4.26
CA ARG A 239 3.99 -16.06 -5.60
C ARG A 239 2.81 -16.82 -6.18
N GLN A 240 2.22 -17.70 -5.37
CA GLN A 240 1.06 -18.48 -5.78
C GLN A 240 -0.12 -17.58 -6.14
N TYR A 241 -0.39 -16.54 -5.33
CA TYR A 241 -1.46 -15.59 -5.59
C TYR A 241 -1.21 -14.75 -6.84
N GLU A 242 -0.01 -14.22 -7.01
CA GLU A 242 0.32 -13.40 -8.18
C GLU A 242 0.29 -14.20 -9.49
N ALA A 243 0.69 -15.48 -9.46
CA ALA A 243 0.69 -16.35 -10.63
C ALA A 243 -0.71 -16.63 -11.23
N ASP A 244 -1.78 -16.41 -10.45
CA ASP A 244 -3.17 -16.54 -10.89
C ASP A 244 -4.02 -15.32 -10.51
N THR A 245 -3.39 -14.14 -10.50
CA THR A 245 -4.08 -12.84 -10.45
C THR A 245 -4.03 -12.19 -11.82
N TRP A 246 -5.21 -11.90 -12.37
CA TRP A 246 -5.39 -11.38 -13.72
C TRP A 246 -5.94 -9.96 -13.71
N TYR A 247 -5.45 -9.14 -14.63
CA TYR A 247 -5.83 -7.74 -14.78
C TYR A 247 -6.53 -7.52 -16.12
N ASP A 248 -7.44 -6.56 -16.14
CA ASP A 248 -8.02 -6.03 -17.37
C ASP A 248 -7.15 -4.94 -18.01
N GLN A 249 -7.53 -4.48 -19.21
CA GLN A 249 -6.80 -3.42 -19.92
C GLN A 249 -6.68 -2.10 -19.13
N ASN A 250 -7.58 -1.85 -18.18
CA ASN A 250 -7.59 -0.65 -17.35
C ASN A 250 -6.83 -0.84 -16.03
N GLY A 251 -6.25 -2.02 -15.80
CA GLY A 251 -5.46 -2.33 -14.62
C GLY A 251 -6.28 -2.69 -13.38
N ARG A 252 -7.54 -3.09 -13.54
CA ARG A 252 -8.37 -3.65 -12.47
C ARG A 252 -8.19 -5.17 -12.40
N ILE A 253 -8.14 -5.73 -11.20
CA ILE A 253 -8.14 -7.19 -11.01
C ILE A 253 -9.49 -7.75 -11.47
N ILE A 254 -9.48 -8.58 -12.51
CA ILE A 254 -10.67 -9.31 -12.99
C ILE A 254 -10.82 -10.66 -12.33
N PHE A 255 -9.73 -11.28 -11.87
CA PHE A 255 -9.75 -12.54 -11.14
C PHE A 255 -8.51 -12.65 -10.25
N THR A 256 -8.65 -13.22 -9.05
CA THR A 256 -7.51 -13.55 -8.17
C THR A 256 -7.85 -14.75 -7.29
N CYS A 257 -6.85 -15.59 -7.01
CA CYS A 257 -6.97 -16.66 -6.03
C CYS A 257 -6.54 -16.23 -4.61
N SER A 258 -6.20 -14.95 -4.39
CA SER A 258 -5.76 -14.43 -3.09
C SER A 258 -6.85 -14.51 -2.03
N LYS A 259 -6.53 -15.13 -0.90
CA LYS A 259 -7.38 -15.17 0.30
C LYS A 259 -7.59 -13.78 0.92
N GLY A 260 -6.68 -12.84 0.66
CA GLY A 260 -6.77 -11.45 1.15
C GLY A 260 -7.71 -10.57 0.30
N LEU A 261 -8.11 -11.03 -0.89
CA LEU A 261 -8.92 -10.28 -1.86
C LEU A 261 -10.21 -11.04 -2.22
N ILE A 262 -10.75 -11.82 -1.29
CA ILE A 262 -12.02 -12.55 -1.51
C ILE A 262 -13.12 -11.56 -1.91
N GLY A 263 -13.79 -11.86 -3.02
CA GLY A 263 -14.86 -11.04 -3.60
C GLY A 263 -14.40 -10.02 -4.65
N VAL A 264 -13.09 -9.83 -4.82
CA VAL A 264 -12.52 -9.02 -5.91
C VAL A 264 -12.49 -9.84 -7.20
N GLY A 265 -13.02 -9.26 -8.29
CA GLY A 265 -13.11 -9.94 -9.58
C GLY A 265 -14.21 -11.01 -9.62
N PHE A 266 -14.19 -11.83 -10.66
CA PHE A 266 -15.08 -12.96 -10.85
C PHE A 266 -14.70 -14.16 -9.97
N SER A 267 -15.65 -15.04 -9.70
CA SER A 267 -15.36 -16.35 -9.10
C SER A 267 -14.59 -17.25 -10.09
N ARG A 268 -13.94 -18.31 -9.59
CA ARG A 268 -13.19 -19.26 -10.42
C ARG A 268 -14.05 -19.88 -11.55
N PRO A 269 -15.31 -20.32 -11.33
CA PRO A 269 -16.15 -20.83 -12.41
C PRO A 269 -16.48 -19.78 -13.46
N GLU A 270 -16.89 -18.58 -13.05
CA GLU A 270 -17.20 -17.48 -13.97
C GLU A 270 -15.96 -17.07 -14.78
N TRP A 271 -14.81 -16.94 -14.12
CA TRP A 271 -13.53 -16.62 -14.73
C TRP A 271 -13.15 -17.63 -15.82
N ASN A 272 -13.35 -18.93 -15.59
CA ASN A 272 -13.04 -19.96 -16.58
C ASN A 272 -13.85 -19.84 -17.88
N ASN A 273 -15.02 -19.19 -17.84
CA ASN A 273 -15.86 -18.97 -19.02
C ASN A 273 -15.41 -17.76 -19.85
N ILE A 274 -14.67 -16.81 -19.26
CA ILE A 274 -14.34 -15.52 -19.89
C ILE A 274 -12.82 -15.30 -20.07
N LYS A 275 -11.97 -16.09 -19.43
CA LYS A 275 -10.51 -15.88 -19.38
C LYS A 275 -9.82 -15.76 -20.75
N ASP A 276 -10.38 -16.41 -21.78
CA ASP A 276 -9.78 -16.49 -23.11
C ASP A 276 -10.24 -15.36 -24.06
N MET A 277 -11.10 -14.45 -23.58
CA MET A 277 -11.56 -13.29 -24.35
C MET A 277 -10.38 -12.42 -24.81
N LYS A 278 -10.35 -12.10 -26.11
CA LYS A 278 -9.31 -11.28 -26.73
C LYS A 278 -9.71 -9.81 -26.89
N SER A 279 -11.00 -9.52 -26.85
CA SER A 279 -11.57 -8.18 -27.03
C SER A 279 -12.96 -8.12 -26.39
N GLY A 280 -13.54 -6.92 -26.32
CA GLY A 280 -14.85 -6.67 -25.73
C GLY A 280 -14.79 -6.39 -24.23
N THR A 281 -15.98 -6.36 -23.62
CA THR A 281 -16.17 -6.06 -22.20
C THR A 281 -17.05 -7.13 -21.54
N VAL A 282 -16.82 -7.33 -20.25
CA VAL A 282 -17.68 -8.15 -19.38
C VAL A 282 -18.08 -7.33 -18.18
N GLU A 283 -19.28 -7.57 -17.68
CA GLU A 283 -19.85 -6.82 -16.57
C GLU A 283 -20.15 -7.71 -15.39
N ARG A 284 -20.02 -7.15 -14.20
CA ARG A 284 -20.36 -7.81 -12.95
C ARG A 284 -21.09 -6.84 -12.04
N THR A 285 -22.32 -7.17 -11.68
CA THR A 285 -23.08 -6.44 -10.67
C THR A 285 -22.68 -6.91 -9.27
N ILE A 286 -22.38 -5.96 -8.38
CA ILE A 286 -22.05 -6.23 -6.99
C ILE A 286 -22.87 -5.34 -6.05
N ILE A 287 -23.07 -5.81 -4.82
CA ILE A 287 -23.60 -5.00 -3.73
C ILE A 287 -22.41 -4.42 -2.97
N ASP A 288 -22.23 -3.11 -3.06
CA ASP A 288 -21.18 -2.37 -2.38
C ASP A 288 -21.72 -1.75 -1.07
N ASN A 289 -21.30 -2.30 0.06
CA ASN A 289 -21.63 -1.80 1.40
C ASN A 289 -20.46 -1.01 2.03
N THR A 290 -19.48 -0.64 1.21
CA THR A 290 -18.31 0.10 1.66
C THR A 290 -18.55 1.61 1.69
N MET A 291 -19.47 2.11 0.86
CA MET A 291 -19.78 3.54 0.74
C MET A 291 -20.51 4.13 1.97
N PRO A 292 -20.36 5.45 2.22
CA PRO A 292 -21.28 6.20 3.08
C PRO A 292 -22.70 6.17 2.47
N GLY A 293 -23.74 5.92 3.27
CA GLY A 293 -25.14 5.86 2.81
C GLY A 293 -25.77 4.46 2.76
N GLY A 294 -24.97 3.39 2.91
CA GLY A 294 -25.47 2.01 3.00
C GLY A 294 -25.14 1.16 1.76
N PRO A 295 -25.69 -0.06 1.67
CA PRO A 295 -25.50 -0.94 0.52
C PRO A 295 -26.07 -0.32 -0.76
N MET A 296 -25.28 -0.28 -1.82
CA MET A 296 -25.70 0.17 -3.15
C MET A 296 -25.33 -0.89 -4.19
N GLU A 297 -26.21 -1.11 -5.15
CA GLU A 297 -25.90 -1.93 -6.31
C GLU A 297 -25.05 -1.14 -7.32
N ARG A 298 -23.99 -1.78 -7.82
CA ARG A 298 -23.13 -1.17 -8.84
C ARG A 298 -22.67 -2.21 -9.86
N THR A 299 -22.51 -1.79 -11.10
CA THR A 299 -21.96 -2.60 -12.18
C THR A 299 -20.50 -2.24 -12.41
N ILE A 300 -19.63 -3.25 -12.42
CA ILE A 300 -18.22 -3.12 -12.76
C ILE A 300 -18.03 -3.67 -14.17
N THR A 301 -17.50 -2.84 -15.06
CA THR A 301 -17.15 -3.24 -16.43
C THR A 301 -15.64 -3.51 -16.51
N TYR A 302 -15.27 -4.66 -17.07
CA TYR A 302 -13.89 -5.08 -17.31
C TYR A 302 -13.63 -5.18 -18.81
N LYS A 303 -12.42 -4.82 -19.25
CA LYS A 303 -12.07 -4.80 -20.68
C LYS A 303 -10.97 -5.81 -21.04
N ALA A 304 -11.26 -6.68 -22.00
CA ALA A 304 -10.33 -7.70 -22.52
C ALA A 304 -9.31 -7.10 -23.52
N PRO A 305 -8.16 -7.76 -23.77
CA PRO A 305 -7.71 -9.03 -23.20
C PRO A 305 -7.25 -8.87 -21.75
N PHE A 306 -7.24 -9.99 -21.05
CA PHE A 306 -6.77 -10.08 -19.67
C PHE A 306 -5.35 -10.61 -19.64
N ASP A 307 -4.52 -10.08 -18.74
CA ASP A 307 -3.12 -10.50 -18.60
C ASP A 307 -2.76 -10.80 -17.15
N ARG A 308 -1.59 -11.41 -16.98
CA ARG A 308 -0.94 -11.66 -15.69
C ARG A 308 0.39 -10.95 -15.66
N CYS A 309 0.84 -10.66 -14.46
CA CYS A 309 2.15 -10.09 -14.23
C CYS A 309 3.16 -11.17 -13.84
N ASP A 310 4.42 -10.95 -14.19
CA ASP A 310 5.55 -11.75 -13.74
C ASP A 310 6.48 -10.82 -12.96
N ARG A 311 6.47 -10.96 -11.63
CA ARG A 311 7.21 -10.07 -10.74
C ARG A 311 8.73 -10.14 -10.97
N GLU A 312 9.28 -11.30 -11.32
CA GLU A 312 10.73 -11.41 -11.55
C GLU A 312 11.14 -10.68 -12.84
N LYS A 313 10.33 -10.81 -13.90
CA LYS A 313 10.53 -10.01 -15.13
C LYS A 313 10.30 -8.52 -14.89
N ASP A 314 9.29 -8.16 -14.08
CA ASP A 314 9.08 -6.77 -13.70
C ASP A 314 10.30 -6.23 -12.92
N TYR A 315 10.88 -7.01 -12.00
CA TYR A 315 12.12 -6.64 -11.30
C TYR A 315 13.27 -6.41 -12.27
N GLU A 316 13.47 -7.28 -13.26
CA GLU A 316 14.53 -7.12 -14.28
C GLU A 316 14.38 -5.80 -15.06
N VAL A 317 13.15 -5.47 -15.48
CA VAL A 317 12.85 -4.22 -16.20
C VAL A 317 13.09 -3.00 -15.30
N VAL A 318 12.55 -3.03 -14.09
CA VAL A 318 12.66 -1.94 -13.13
C VAL A 318 14.12 -1.71 -12.74
N TRP A 319 14.86 -2.79 -12.46
CA TRP A 319 16.26 -2.75 -12.07
C TRP A 319 17.11 -2.10 -13.15
N ARG A 320 16.96 -2.54 -14.41
CA ARG A 320 17.70 -1.96 -15.54
C ARG A 320 17.47 -0.47 -15.67
N GLU A 321 16.22 -0.02 -15.52
CA GLU A 321 15.90 1.40 -15.67
C GLU A 321 16.44 2.25 -14.52
N PHE A 322 16.35 1.78 -13.26
CA PHE A 322 16.92 2.54 -12.15
C PHE A 322 18.45 2.52 -12.11
N GLU A 323 19.07 1.41 -12.51
CA GLU A 323 20.53 1.36 -12.69
C GLU A 323 21.00 2.40 -13.72
N ARG A 324 20.30 2.50 -14.86
CA ARG A 324 20.56 3.52 -15.87
C ARG A 324 20.41 4.94 -15.29
N ARG A 325 19.29 5.22 -14.59
CA ARG A 325 19.03 6.54 -13.96
C ARG A 325 20.07 6.93 -12.92
N PHE A 326 20.64 5.99 -12.17
CA PHE A 326 21.65 6.30 -11.16
C PHE A 326 23.04 6.51 -11.77
N LYS A 327 23.39 5.75 -12.82
CA LYS A 327 24.61 5.98 -13.59
C LYS A 327 24.62 7.38 -14.22
N ASP A 328 23.49 7.84 -14.75
CA ASP A 328 23.37 9.16 -15.37
C ASP A 328 23.46 10.34 -14.37
N ARG A 329 23.38 10.08 -13.05
CA ARG A 329 23.42 11.09 -11.97
C ARG A 329 24.77 11.19 -11.26
N GLY A 330 25.65 10.20 -11.45
CA GLY A 330 27.00 10.15 -10.86
C GLY A 330 28.06 10.65 -11.83
#